data_AF-A0A931FJV7-F1
#
_entry.id   AF-A0A931FJV7-F1
#
_cell.length_a   1.000
_cell.length_b   1.000
_cell.length_c   1.000
_cell.angle_alpha   90.00
_cell.angle_beta   90.00
_cell.angle_gamma   90.00
#
_symmetry.space_group_name_H-M   'P 1'
#
loop_
_entity.id
_entity.type
_entity.pdbx_description
1 polymer ?
#
loop_
_entity_poly.entity_id
_entity_poly.type
_entity_poly.pdbx_seq_one_letter_code
_entity_poly.pdbx_strand_id
1 'polypeptide(L)'
;MARIIPIIFILGLINWLGSCSSPGRPASGTYPQDPRISTPAGVPRDSATSYFPASASVNPSQDSLAKRMGDCQGEFQGASELLFRFKAPVLSNYYFGHSIYRFLWWPAFRLPVLLTLDLTESKAVLKTQCVNRYPEPMASARQVEAESRPEIERINQLKALIKTCQQVADNQERLASALSRLDYIKLSGTPLIITEKNVVLSQSQVRQFVQLLNQADFWQLPSCKPTFLLDGAYYTLEAHELQRYKVVMRHSPSEKDGFFRCCKFLLDLSPAKP
;
A
#
# COMPACT_ATOMS: atom_id res chain seq x y z
N MET A 1 25.83 69.98 12.35
CA MET A 1 26.11 68.53 12.29
C MET A 1 25.03 67.83 13.08
N ALA A 2 24.01 67.30 12.40
CA ALA A 2 23.79 65.87 12.17
C ALA A 2 23.34 65.12 13.44
N ARG A 3 22.29 64.32 13.49
CA ARG A 3 21.21 63.93 12.56
C ARG A 3 20.12 63.29 13.44
N ILE A 4 18.86 63.58 13.16
CA ILE A 4 17.69 62.91 13.72
C ILE A 4 17.57 61.53 13.05
N ILE A 5 17.41 60.45 13.83
CA ILE A 5 17.05 59.11 13.32
C ILE A 5 15.64 58.79 13.84
N PRO A 6 14.62 58.70 12.97
CA PRO A 6 13.37 58.05 13.34
C PRO A 6 13.46 56.54 13.06
N ILE A 7 13.07 55.75 14.05
CA ILE A 7 12.90 54.30 13.94
C ILE A 7 11.63 54.06 13.10
N ILE A 8 11.82 53.60 11.87
CA ILE A 8 10.74 53.20 10.97
C ILE A 8 10.29 51.78 11.34
N PHE A 9 9.04 51.67 11.79
CA PHE A 9 8.27 50.43 11.81
C PHE A 9 8.09 49.92 10.37
N ILE A 10 8.59 48.72 10.05
CA ILE A 10 8.18 48.01 8.82
C ILE A 10 7.46 46.72 9.23
N LEU A 11 6.13 46.80 9.17
CA LEU A 11 5.23 45.64 9.05
C LEU A 11 5.48 44.97 7.70
N GLY A 12 6.04 43.76 7.71
CA GLY A 12 6.11 42.88 6.55
C GLY A 12 4.90 41.94 6.49
N LEU A 13 3.74 42.46 6.10
CA LEU A 13 2.60 41.67 5.63
C LEU A 13 2.93 41.15 4.22
N ILE A 14 3.30 39.87 4.11
CA ILE A 14 3.47 39.21 2.80
C ILE A 14 2.08 38.83 2.29
N ASN A 15 1.63 39.61 1.31
CA ASN A 15 0.42 39.40 0.51
C ASN A 15 0.48 38.06 -0.24
N TRP A 16 -0.39 37.13 0.15
CA TRP A 16 -0.85 36.04 -0.70
C TRP A 16 -1.94 36.58 -1.63
N LEU A 17 -1.54 37.16 -2.76
CA LEU A 17 -2.45 37.41 -3.87
C LEU A 17 -2.42 36.21 -4.82
N GLY A 18 -3.61 35.64 -5.03
CA GLY A 18 -3.84 34.45 -5.82
C GLY A 18 -3.41 34.60 -7.27
N SER A 19 -2.74 33.57 -7.76
CA SER A 19 -2.63 33.28 -9.18
C SER A 19 -3.45 32.03 -9.45
N CYS A 20 -4.58 32.19 -10.14
CA CYS A 20 -5.28 31.09 -10.78
C CYS A 20 -4.44 30.60 -11.95
N SER A 21 -3.42 29.79 -11.67
CA SER A 21 -2.78 28.97 -12.69
C SER A 21 -3.60 27.68 -12.84
N SER A 22 -4.11 27.43 -14.05
CA SER A 22 -4.58 26.11 -14.47
C SER A 22 -3.58 25.04 -14.01
N PRO A 23 -4.01 23.82 -13.64
CA PRO A 23 -3.09 22.79 -13.18
C PRO A 23 -2.03 22.54 -14.25
N GLY A 24 -0.84 23.08 -14.01
CA GLY A 24 0.29 22.99 -14.91
C GLY A 24 0.62 21.52 -15.09
N ARG A 25 0.66 21.08 -16.34
CA ARG A 25 1.18 19.77 -16.72
C ARG A 25 2.56 19.63 -16.05
N PRO A 26 2.79 18.64 -15.16
CA PRO A 26 4.10 18.49 -14.55
C PRO A 26 5.12 18.30 -15.67
N ALA A 27 6.25 19.01 -15.56
CA ALA A 27 7.39 18.83 -16.44
C ALA A 27 7.71 17.32 -16.51
N SER A 28 7.87 16.80 -17.72
CA SER A 28 8.27 15.41 -17.95
C SER A 28 9.54 15.12 -17.14
N GLY A 29 9.49 14.17 -16.19
CA GLY A 29 10.70 13.82 -15.43
C GLY A 29 10.55 12.85 -14.27
N THR A 30 9.43 12.81 -13.55
CA THR A 30 9.32 11.97 -12.33
C THR A 30 8.46 10.73 -12.51
N TYR A 31 7.32 10.88 -13.16
CA TYR A 31 6.33 9.83 -13.32
C TYR A 31 6.40 9.26 -14.74
N PRO A 32 6.39 7.92 -14.94
CA PRO A 32 6.51 7.29 -16.25
C PRO A 32 5.41 7.66 -17.24
N GLN A 33 4.19 7.93 -16.74
CA GLN A 33 3.00 8.23 -17.56
C GLN A 33 2.71 7.16 -18.62
N ASP A 34 2.90 5.89 -18.27
CA ASP A 34 2.73 4.76 -19.18
C ASP A 34 1.27 4.25 -19.15
N PRO A 35 0.50 4.42 -20.23
CA PRO A 35 -0.88 3.95 -20.30
C PRO A 35 -1.01 2.42 -20.26
N ARG A 36 0.09 1.68 -20.43
CA ARG A 36 0.10 0.21 -20.29
C ARG A 36 0.07 -0.23 -18.83
N ILE A 37 0.40 0.66 -17.88
CA ILE A 37 0.40 0.41 -16.43
C ILE A 37 -0.96 0.84 -15.84
N SER A 38 -1.35 2.10 -16.04
CA SER A 38 -2.60 2.62 -15.49
C SER A 38 -3.15 3.77 -16.33
N THR A 39 -4.40 4.15 -16.09
CA THR A 39 -4.94 5.43 -16.60
C THR A 39 -4.33 6.62 -15.87
N PRO A 40 -4.50 7.87 -16.37
CA PRO A 40 -4.11 9.08 -15.65
C PRO A 40 -4.79 9.27 -14.28
N ALA A 41 -5.94 8.62 -14.07
CA ALA A 41 -6.63 8.58 -12.78
C ALA A 41 -6.11 7.47 -11.84
N GLY A 42 -5.05 6.76 -12.24
CA GLY A 42 -4.44 5.69 -11.46
C GLY A 42 -5.17 4.35 -11.54
N VAL A 43 -6.17 4.19 -12.40
CA VAL A 43 -6.88 2.90 -12.52
C VAL A 43 -5.92 1.88 -13.15
N PRO A 44 -5.60 0.75 -12.48
CA PRO A 44 -4.70 -0.26 -13.02
C PRO A 44 -5.32 -0.90 -14.27
N ARG A 45 -4.48 -1.36 -15.19
CA ARG A 45 -4.95 -2.02 -16.41
C ARG A 45 -5.68 -3.33 -16.11
N ASP A 46 -5.14 -4.13 -15.21
CA ASP A 46 -5.64 -5.43 -14.80
C ASP A 46 -5.05 -5.84 -13.44
N SER A 47 -5.39 -7.03 -12.96
CA SER A 47 -4.88 -7.55 -11.68
C SER A 47 -3.39 -7.91 -11.68
N ALA A 48 -2.75 -8.02 -12.85
CA ALA A 48 -1.32 -8.28 -12.98
C ALA A 48 -0.48 -6.99 -13.00
N THR A 49 -1.13 -5.83 -12.95
CA THR A 49 -0.47 -4.52 -12.93
C THR A 49 0.36 -4.37 -11.65
N SER A 50 1.67 -4.09 -11.81
CA SER A 50 2.52 -3.75 -10.67
C SER A 50 2.22 -2.33 -10.18
N TYR A 51 2.06 -2.18 -8.87
CA TYR A 51 1.78 -0.90 -8.23
C TYR A 51 3.04 -0.09 -7.90
N PHE A 52 4.22 -0.70 -8.06
CA PHE A 52 5.50 -0.14 -7.65
C PHE A 52 6.49 -0.15 -8.82
N PRO A 53 7.44 0.82 -8.88
CA PRO A 53 8.52 0.77 -9.87
C PRO A 53 9.39 -0.47 -9.67
N ALA A 54 9.83 -1.10 -10.76
CA ALA A 54 10.72 -2.28 -10.69
C ALA A 54 12.00 -2.03 -9.88
N SER A 55 12.50 -0.78 -9.88
CA SER A 55 13.67 -0.37 -9.09
C SER A 55 13.43 -0.40 -7.58
N ALA A 56 12.18 -0.41 -7.10
CA ALA A 56 11.87 -0.47 -5.67
C ALA A 56 12.23 -1.84 -5.06
N SER A 57 12.13 -2.91 -5.85
CA SER A 57 12.40 -4.28 -5.43
C SER A 57 13.88 -4.63 -5.40
N VAL A 58 14.73 -3.82 -6.04
CA VAL A 58 16.17 -4.08 -6.15
C VAL A 58 16.86 -3.70 -4.84
N ASN A 59 17.45 -4.70 -4.17
CA ASN A 59 18.35 -4.45 -3.05
C ASN A 59 19.74 -4.05 -3.57
N PRO A 60 20.32 -2.92 -3.12
CA PRO A 60 21.63 -2.47 -3.57
C PRO A 60 22.81 -3.35 -3.09
N SER A 61 22.60 -4.36 -2.24
CA SER A 61 23.71 -5.21 -1.76
C SER A 61 24.24 -6.16 -2.85
N GLN A 62 25.55 -6.12 -3.11
CA GLN A 62 26.22 -6.81 -4.23
C GLN A 62 26.56 -8.30 -4.01
N ASP A 63 26.19 -8.93 -2.90
CA ASP A 63 26.62 -10.31 -2.62
C ASP A 63 25.76 -11.36 -3.35
N SER A 64 26.41 -12.34 -3.97
CA SER A 64 25.84 -13.22 -5.01
C SER A 64 24.81 -14.24 -4.50
N LEU A 65 24.88 -14.63 -3.22
CA LEU A 65 23.85 -15.43 -2.54
C LEU A 65 22.68 -14.54 -2.06
N ALA A 66 22.98 -13.32 -1.60
CA ALA A 66 21.97 -12.30 -1.27
C ALA A 66 21.22 -11.81 -2.51
N LYS A 67 21.82 -11.86 -3.70
CA LYS A 67 21.18 -11.48 -4.98
C LYS A 67 20.06 -12.44 -5.42
N ARG A 68 20.07 -13.69 -4.95
CA ARG A 68 19.02 -14.70 -5.24
C ARG A 68 17.94 -14.80 -4.16
N MET A 69 18.18 -14.19 -2.99
CA MET A 69 17.34 -14.30 -1.79
C MET A 69 17.00 -12.94 -1.16
N GLY A 70 17.36 -11.83 -1.81
CA GLY A 70 17.40 -10.52 -1.18
C GLY A 70 16.79 -9.39 -2.00
N ASP A 71 16.14 -9.68 -3.12
CA ASP A 71 15.15 -8.75 -3.67
C ASP A 71 13.83 -8.89 -2.90
N CYS A 72 13.03 -7.82 -2.87
CA CYS A 72 11.73 -7.85 -2.21
C CYS A 72 10.61 -7.97 -3.24
N GLN A 73 10.89 -8.66 -4.36
CA GLN A 73 9.97 -8.72 -5.48
C GLN A 73 8.67 -9.42 -5.11
N GLY A 74 8.76 -10.53 -4.37
CA GLY A 74 7.60 -11.29 -3.93
C GLY A 74 6.68 -10.49 -2.99
N GLU A 75 7.28 -9.72 -2.07
CA GLU A 75 6.55 -8.89 -1.12
C GLU A 75 5.89 -7.69 -1.82
N PHE A 76 6.58 -7.03 -2.76
CA PHE A 76 5.98 -5.97 -3.57
C PHE A 76 4.90 -6.49 -4.52
N GLN A 77 5.04 -7.73 -5.02
CA GLN A 77 3.98 -8.39 -5.76
C GLN A 77 2.76 -8.62 -4.86
N GLY A 78 2.92 -9.23 -3.69
CA GLY A 78 1.84 -9.42 -2.73
C GLY A 78 1.15 -8.11 -2.31
N ALA A 79 1.92 -7.05 -2.07
CA ALA A 79 1.39 -5.73 -1.81
C ALA A 79 0.61 -5.14 -3.01
N SER A 80 1.06 -5.38 -4.25
CA SER A 80 0.34 -4.96 -5.47
C SER A 80 -1.02 -5.67 -5.60
N GLU A 81 -1.04 -6.97 -5.32
CA GLU A 81 -2.28 -7.77 -5.31
C GLU A 81 -3.28 -7.24 -4.28
N LEU A 82 -2.82 -6.95 -3.06
CA LEU A 82 -3.65 -6.34 -2.03
C LEU A 82 -4.19 -4.97 -2.46
N LEU A 83 -3.35 -4.10 -3.00
CA LEU A 83 -3.74 -2.77 -3.47
C LEU A 83 -4.79 -2.83 -4.60
N PHE A 84 -4.64 -3.76 -5.54
CA PHE A 84 -5.64 -4.02 -6.56
C PHE A 84 -7.00 -4.41 -5.94
N ARG A 85 -6.99 -5.28 -4.93
CA ARG A 85 -8.19 -5.73 -4.22
C ARG A 85 -8.85 -4.61 -3.42
N PHE A 86 -8.07 -3.70 -2.85
CA PHE A 86 -8.55 -2.46 -2.26
C PHE A 86 -9.10 -1.44 -3.27
N LYS A 87 -8.97 -1.72 -4.58
CA LYS A 87 -9.26 -0.80 -5.68
C LYS A 87 -8.47 0.51 -5.54
N ALA A 88 -7.26 0.41 -5.01
CA ALA A 88 -6.38 1.55 -4.84
C ALA A 88 -5.82 2.00 -6.20
N PRO A 89 -5.49 3.29 -6.38
CA PRO A 89 -4.87 3.76 -7.62
C PRO A 89 -3.37 3.41 -7.69
N VAL A 90 -2.81 3.26 -8.88
CA VAL A 90 -1.35 3.13 -9.08
C VAL A 90 -0.71 4.52 -8.96
N LEU A 91 -0.07 4.79 -7.82
CA LEU A 91 0.52 6.10 -7.52
C LEU A 91 1.83 6.33 -8.28
N SER A 92 2.58 5.28 -8.57
CA SER A 92 3.90 5.39 -9.19
C SER A 92 3.90 5.81 -10.66
N ASN A 93 2.74 5.98 -11.30
CA ASN A 93 2.64 6.15 -12.76
C ASN A 93 2.24 7.58 -13.22
N TYR A 94 1.31 8.24 -12.55
CA TYR A 94 0.86 9.60 -12.87
C TYR A 94 0.70 10.43 -11.61
N TYR A 95 1.13 11.69 -11.63
CA TYR A 95 0.81 12.62 -10.54
C TYR A 95 -0.66 13.05 -10.59
N PHE A 96 -1.34 13.10 -9.43
CA PHE A 96 -2.79 13.34 -9.33
C PHE A 96 -3.15 14.79 -8.93
N GLY A 97 -2.19 15.71 -9.03
CA GLY A 97 -2.41 17.12 -8.71
C GLY A 97 -2.33 17.47 -7.22
N HIS A 98 -2.15 16.49 -6.34
CA HIS A 98 -2.03 16.69 -4.90
C HIS A 98 -1.17 15.60 -4.25
N SER A 99 -0.75 15.82 -3.00
CA SER A 99 0.14 14.89 -2.31
C SER A 99 -0.66 13.77 -1.65
N ILE A 100 -0.19 12.53 -1.79
CA ILE A 100 -0.82 11.34 -1.21
C ILE A 100 0.22 10.57 -0.42
N TYR A 101 -0.11 10.20 0.81
CA TYR A 101 0.66 9.21 1.57
C TYR A 101 -0.19 7.98 1.80
N ARG A 102 0.28 6.82 1.37
CA ARG A 102 -0.49 5.56 1.47
C ARG A 102 0.26 4.55 2.29
N PHE A 103 -0.37 4.09 3.36
CA PHE A 103 0.17 3.07 4.24
C PHE A 103 -0.67 1.80 4.16
N LEU A 104 -0.07 0.73 3.63
CA LEU A 104 -0.61 -0.62 3.68
C LEU A 104 -0.01 -1.35 4.87
N TRP A 105 -0.86 -1.74 5.82
CA TRP A 105 -0.51 -2.62 6.92
C TRP A 105 -1.03 -4.02 6.63
N TRP A 106 -0.10 -4.97 6.50
CA TRP A 106 -0.41 -6.36 6.17
C TRP A 106 0.15 -7.32 7.23
N PRO A 107 -0.60 -7.52 8.34
CA PRO A 107 -0.25 -8.47 9.40
C PRO A 107 -0.56 -9.94 9.04
N ALA A 108 0.28 -10.85 9.53
CA ALA A 108 0.19 -12.29 9.27
C ALA A 108 -1.11 -12.94 9.80
N PHE A 109 -1.68 -12.40 10.89
CA PHE A 109 -2.84 -13.00 11.57
C PHE A 109 -4.04 -12.05 11.71
N ARG A 110 -4.03 -10.91 11.00
CA ARG A 110 -5.15 -9.97 10.96
C ARG A 110 -5.40 -9.44 9.56
N LEU A 111 -6.62 -8.98 9.33
CA LEU A 111 -7.01 -8.48 8.02
C LEU A 111 -6.18 -7.23 7.63
N PRO A 112 -5.73 -7.13 6.36
CA PRO A 112 -5.01 -5.96 5.89
C PRO A 112 -5.82 -4.68 6.07
N VAL A 113 -5.10 -3.59 6.35
CA VAL A 113 -5.67 -2.24 6.45
C VAL A 113 -4.94 -1.33 5.48
N LEU A 114 -5.69 -0.58 4.69
CA LEU A 114 -5.15 0.44 3.81
C LEU A 114 -5.53 1.83 4.33
N LEU A 115 -4.53 2.64 4.62
CA LEU A 115 -4.69 4.04 4.98
C LEU A 115 -4.20 4.92 3.83
N THR A 116 -5.00 5.91 3.43
CA THR A 116 -4.62 6.90 2.42
C THR A 116 -4.84 8.30 2.99
N LEU A 117 -3.76 9.04 3.17
CA LEU A 117 -3.78 10.45 3.54
C LEU A 117 -3.70 11.30 2.28
N ASP A 118 -4.83 11.88 1.88
CA ASP A 118 -4.91 12.85 0.79
C ASP A 118 -4.70 14.26 1.34
N LEU A 119 -3.64 14.93 0.87
CA LEU A 119 -3.31 16.31 1.22
C LEU A 119 -3.54 17.23 0.02
N THR A 120 -4.58 18.05 0.09
CA THR A 120 -4.83 19.15 -0.84
C THR A 120 -4.49 20.49 -0.18
N GLU A 121 -4.56 21.58 -0.94
CA GLU A 121 -4.35 22.94 -0.40
C GLU A 121 -5.34 23.30 0.73
N SER A 122 -6.55 22.73 0.71
CA SER A 122 -7.64 23.10 1.60
C SER A 122 -7.98 22.06 2.66
N LYS A 123 -7.57 20.79 2.49
CA LYS A 123 -7.96 19.71 3.41
C LYS A 123 -6.92 18.60 3.48
N ALA A 124 -6.89 17.95 4.63
CA ALA A 124 -6.16 16.71 4.87
C ALA A 124 -7.17 15.64 5.30
N VAL A 125 -7.31 14.58 4.52
CA VAL A 125 -8.27 13.50 4.78
C VAL A 125 -7.53 12.18 4.87
N LEU A 126 -7.65 11.52 6.03
CA LEU A 126 -7.18 10.15 6.23
C LEU A 126 -8.35 9.19 5.97
N LYS A 127 -8.29 8.49 4.84
CA LYS A 127 -9.19 7.41 4.48
C LYS A 127 -8.64 6.08 5.01
N THR A 128 -9.51 5.31 5.65
CA THR A 128 -9.21 3.99 6.21
C THR A 128 -10.11 2.96 5.55
N GLN A 129 -9.49 1.98 4.89
CA GLN A 129 -10.18 0.85 4.26
C GLN A 129 -9.79 -0.43 4.97
N CYS A 130 -10.79 -1.17 5.46
CA CYS A 130 -10.62 -2.50 6.03
C CYS A 130 -11.38 -3.51 5.17
N VAL A 131 -10.79 -4.68 4.96
CA VAL A 131 -11.46 -5.81 4.31
C VAL A 131 -12.16 -6.70 5.34
N ASN A 132 -13.20 -7.41 4.93
CA ASN A 132 -13.93 -8.36 5.80
C ASN A 132 -13.32 -9.77 5.82
N ARG A 133 -12.34 -10.05 4.94
CA ARG A 133 -11.55 -11.28 4.91
C ARG A 133 -10.23 -11.06 4.19
N TYR A 134 -9.30 -12.00 4.30
CA TYR A 134 -8.07 -11.96 3.51
C TYR A 134 -8.42 -12.00 2.01
N PRO A 135 -7.80 -11.14 1.20
CA PRO A 135 -7.88 -11.30 -0.24
C PRO A 135 -7.23 -12.62 -0.62
N GLU A 136 -7.96 -13.42 -1.39
CA GLU A 136 -7.49 -14.66 -2.01
C GLU A 136 -6.11 -14.39 -2.63
N PRO A 137 -5.03 -15.13 -2.27
CA PRO A 137 -3.77 -15.03 -3.01
C PRO A 137 -4.06 -15.16 -4.50
N MET A 138 -3.46 -14.31 -5.34
CA MET A 138 -3.56 -14.58 -6.76
C MET A 138 -2.95 -15.95 -7.00
N ALA A 139 -3.79 -16.83 -7.53
CA ALA A 139 -3.45 -18.17 -7.91
C ALA A 139 -2.07 -18.21 -8.59
N SER A 140 -1.16 -19.03 -8.09
CA SER A 140 0.03 -19.40 -8.86
C SER A 140 -0.41 -19.91 -10.24
N ALA A 141 0.44 -19.83 -11.27
CA ALA A 141 0.08 -20.31 -12.62
C ALA A 141 -0.49 -21.76 -12.64
N ARG A 142 -0.11 -22.60 -11.67
CA ARG A 142 -0.69 -23.95 -11.44
C ARG A 142 -2.12 -23.93 -10.86
N GLN A 143 -2.45 -22.95 -10.03
CA GLN A 143 -3.84 -22.71 -9.60
C GLN A 143 -4.66 -22.09 -10.73
N VAL A 144 -4.10 -21.21 -11.57
CA VAL A 144 -4.79 -20.66 -12.76
C VAL A 144 -5.19 -21.78 -13.74
N GLU A 145 -4.34 -22.78 -13.92
CA GLU A 145 -4.65 -23.96 -14.75
C GLU A 145 -5.79 -24.81 -14.15
N ALA A 146 -5.87 -24.92 -12.82
CA ALA A 146 -7.01 -25.55 -12.13
C ALA A 146 -8.28 -24.66 -12.13
N GLU A 147 -8.12 -23.34 -12.13
CA GLU A 147 -9.17 -22.31 -12.12
C GLU A 147 -9.75 -22.00 -13.51
N SER A 148 -9.09 -22.46 -14.58
CA SER A 148 -9.64 -22.47 -15.93
C SER A 148 -10.88 -23.35 -16.09
N ARG A 149 -11.13 -24.24 -15.11
CA ARG A 149 -12.36 -25.04 -15.05
C ARG A 149 -13.51 -24.22 -14.44
N PRO A 150 -14.74 -24.37 -14.96
CA PRO A 150 -15.93 -23.75 -14.37
C PRO A 150 -15.99 -24.00 -12.85
N GLU A 151 -16.27 -22.97 -12.06
CA GLU A 151 -16.34 -23.04 -10.59
C GLU A 151 -17.22 -24.20 -10.11
N ILE A 152 -18.33 -24.45 -10.81
CA ILE A 152 -19.26 -25.55 -10.57
C ILE A 152 -18.55 -26.91 -10.67
N GLU A 153 -17.66 -27.10 -11.64
CA GLU A 153 -16.91 -28.35 -11.82
C GLU A 153 -15.93 -28.57 -10.66
N ARG A 154 -15.22 -27.52 -10.23
CA ARG A 154 -14.30 -27.56 -9.08
C ARG A 154 -15.02 -27.91 -7.77
N ILE A 155 -16.18 -27.29 -7.54
CA ILE A 155 -17.02 -27.58 -6.38
C ILE A 155 -17.48 -29.04 -6.39
N ASN A 156 -17.89 -29.56 -7.55
CA ASN A 156 -18.35 -30.95 -7.67
C ASN A 156 -17.23 -31.96 -7.42
N GLN A 157 -16.01 -31.69 -7.91
CA GLN A 157 -14.84 -32.53 -7.63
C GLN A 157 -14.45 -32.52 -6.14
N LEU A 158 -14.48 -31.36 -5.49
CA LEU A 158 -14.22 -31.26 -4.05
C LEU A 158 -15.29 -31.97 -3.22
N LYS A 159 -16.57 -31.85 -3.59
CA LYS A 159 -17.66 -32.59 -2.94
C LYS A 159 -17.48 -34.10 -3.08
N ALA A 160 -17.06 -34.57 -4.25
CA ALA A 160 -16.76 -35.99 -4.47
C ALA A 160 -15.56 -36.45 -3.60
N LEU A 161 -14.48 -35.66 -3.55
CA LEU A 161 -13.32 -35.94 -2.71
C LEU A 161 -13.67 -35.96 -1.22
N ILE A 162 -14.44 -34.99 -0.73
CA ILE A 162 -14.90 -34.93 0.67
C ILE A 162 -15.70 -36.19 1.01
N LYS A 163 -16.62 -36.60 0.13
CA LYS A 163 -17.41 -37.83 0.31
C LYS A 163 -16.51 -39.07 0.40
N THR A 164 -15.48 -39.17 -0.44
CA THR A 164 -14.51 -40.28 -0.38
C THR A 164 -13.67 -40.23 0.89
N CYS A 165 -13.18 -39.07 1.30
CA CYS A 165 -12.36 -38.92 2.51
C CYS A 165 -13.16 -39.22 3.79
N GLN A 166 -14.46 -38.89 3.82
CA GLN A 166 -15.35 -39.20 4.97
C GLN A 166 -15.56 -40.70 5.17
N GLN A 167 -15.39 -41.51 4.12
CA GLN A 167 -15.57 -42.97 4.17
C GLN A 167 -14.30 -43.71 4.64
N VAL A 168 -13.18 -43.02 4.80
CA VAL A 168 -11.88 -43.60 5.18
C VAL A 168 -11.37 -42.88 6.43
N ALA A 169 -11.33 -43.60 7.56
CA ALA A 169 -11.01 -43.02 8.87
C ALA A 169 -9.63 -42.32 8.94
N ASP A 170 -8.67 -42.75 8.11
CA ASP A 170 -7.27 -42.27 8.11
C ASP A 170 -7.02 -41.05 7.22
N ASN A 171 -8.07 -40.47 6.60
CA ASN A 171 -7.96 -39.33 5.69
C ASN A 171 -8.28 -37.98 6.35
N GLN A 172 -8.18 -37.83 7.67
CA GLN A 172 -8.61 -36.62 8.39
C GLN A 172 -7.91 -35.34 7.90
N GLU A 173 -6.60 -35.39 7.65
CA GLU A 173 -5.83 -34.25 7.13
C GLU A 173 -6.28 -33.86 5.71
N ARG A 174 -6.50 -34.87 4.86
CA ARG A 174 -6.98 -34.68 3.49
C ARG A 174 -8.42 -34.18 3.44
N LEU A 175 -9.26 -34.62 4.38
CA LEU A 175 -10.62 -34.13 4.59
C LEU A 175 -10.63 -32.67 5.03
N ALA A 176 -9.81 -32.32 6.03
CA ALA A 176 -9.65 -30.94 6.49
C ALA A 176 -9.19 -30.02 5.35
N SER A 177 -8.16 -30.44 4.60
CA SER A 177 -7.68 -29.72 3.42
C SER A 177 -8.77 -29.52 2.35
N ALA A 178 -9.55 -30.57 2.04
CA ALA A 178 -10.61 -30.49 1.05
C ALA A 178 -11.77 -29.59 1.50
N LEU A 179 -12.14 -29.62 2.79
CA LEU A 179 -13.14 -28.74 3.38
C LEU A 179 -12.68 -27.28 3.36
N SER A 180 -11.44 -26.99 3.78
CA SER A 180 -10.85 -25.65 3.70
C SER A 180 -10.84 -25.11 2.26
N ARG A 181 -10.50 -25.95 1.26
CA ARG A 181 -10.55 -25.56 -0.16
C ARG A 181 -11.97 -25.28 -0.65
N LEU A 182 -12.97 -26.05 -0.20
CA LEU A 182 -14.37 -25.83 -0.56
C LEU A 182 -14.92 -24.55 0.06
N ASP A 183 -14.61 -24.28 1.32
CA ASP A 183 -15.01 -23.05 2.00
C ASP A 183 -14.31 -21.83 1.41
N TYR A 184 -13.04 -21.96 1.05
CA TYR A 184 -12.29 -20.97 0.29
C TYR A 184 -12.96 -20.65 -1.06
N ILE A 185 -13.33 -21.63 -1.88
CA ILE A 185 -14.03 -21.36 -3.16
C ILE A 185 -15.37 -20.64 -2.93
N LYS A 186 -16.17 -21.09 -1.97
CA LYS A 186 -17.44 -20.41 -1.64
C LYS A 186 -17.23 -18.97 -1.18
N LEU A 187 -16.18 -18.72 -0.40
CA LEU A 187 -15.79 -17.38 0.01
C LEU A 187 -15.31 -16.57 -1.21
N SER A 188 -14.43 -17.12 -2.05
CA SER A 188 -13.88 -16.48 -3.24
C SER A 188 -14.94 -15.93 -4.21
N GLY A 189 -16.11 -16.60 -4.30
CA GLY A 189 -17.25 -16.18 -5.13
C GLY A 189 -18.12 -15.07 -4.52
N THR A 190 -17.93 -14.72 -3.26
CA THR A 190 -18.59 -13.57 -2.63
C THR A 190 -17.73 -12.32 -2.77
N PRO A 191 -18.30 -11.13 -3.02
CA PRO A 191 -17.50 -9.92 -3.22
C PRO A 191 -16.73 -9.55 -1.94
N LEU A 192 -15.46 -9.15 -2.09
CA LEU A 192 -14.69 -8.56 -1.01
C LEU A 192 -15.39 -7.28 -0.53
N ILE A 193 -15.79 -7.25 0.74
CA ILE A 193 -16.42 -6.06 1.31
C ILE A 193 -15.32 -5.20 1.90
N ILE A 194 -15.26 -3.95 1.43
CA ILE A 194 -14.36 -2.93 1.95
C ILE A 194 -15.20 -1.96 2.74
N THR A 195 -14.97 -1.90 4.06
CA THR A 195 -15.53 -0.84 4.89
C THR A 195 -14.60 0.36 4.84
N GLU A 196 -15.16 1.54 4.59
CA GLU A 196 -14.43 2.79 4.47
C GLU A 196 -14.84 3.78 5.55
N LYS A 197 -13.86 4.43 6.17
CA LYS A 197 -14.07 5.53 7.12
C LYS A 197 -13.07 6.64 6.85
N ASN A 198 -13.53 7.88 6.93
CA ASN A 198 -12.70 9.06 6.68
C ASN A 198 -12.60 9.90 7.94
N VAL A 199 -11.40 10.39 8.22
CA VAL A 199 -11.11 11.34 9.32
C VAL A 199 -10.45 12.57 8.71
N VAL A 200 -10.98 13.75 9.00
CA VAL A 200 -10.32 15.01 8.64
C VAL A 200 -9.23 15.28 9.66
N LEU A 201 -8.00 15.46 9.19
CA LEU A 201 -6.86 15.75 10.07
C LEU A 201 -6.71 17.25 10.29
N SER A 202 -6.34 17.62 11.52
CA SER A 202 -5.95 18.99 11.83
C SER A 202 -4.59 19.32 11.21
N GLN A 203 -4.30 20.61 11.05
CA GLN A 203 -2.98 21.04 10.60
C GLN A 203 -1.85 20.60 11.54
N SER A 204 -2.11 20.48 12.85
CA SER A 204 -1.09 19.99 13.80
C SER A 204 -0.79 18.51 13.59
N GLN A 205 -1.80 17.68 13.32
CA GLN A 205 -1.62 16.26 13.00
C GLN A 205 -0.83 16.08 11.70
N VAL A 206 -1.15 16.86 10.66
CA VAL A 206 -0.39 16.83 9.39
C VAL A 206 1.07 17.25 9.61
N ARG A 207 1.31 18.35 10.34
CA ARG A 207 2.68 18.78 10.67
C ARG A 207 3.45 17.71 11.44
N GLN A 208 2.81 17.05 12.40
CA GLN A 208 3.43 15.98 13.16
C GLN A 208 3.79 14.78 12.28
N PHE A 209 2.92 14.38 11.36
CA PHE A 209 3.22 13.31 10.41
C PHE A 209 4.43 13.65 9.52
N VAL A 210 4.45 14.87 8.95
CA VAL A 210 5.57 15.33 8.11
C VAL A 210 6.88 15.42 8.91
N GLN A 211 6.83 15.86 10.18
CA GLN A 211 7.98 15.86 11.07
C GLN A 211 8.52 14.44 11.31
N LEU A 212 7.63 13.47 11.55
CA LEU A 212 8.03 12.06 11.71
C LEU A 212 8.68 11.52 10.43
N LEU A 213 8.09 11.80 9.26
CA LEU A 213 8.66 11.42 7.96
C LEU A 213 10.08 11.96 7.76
N ASN A 214 10.31 13.22 8.11
CA ASN A 214 11.62 13.87 8.02
C ASN A 214 12.61 13.26 9.02
N GLN A 215 12.19 13.01 10.27
CA GLN A 215 13.04 12.36 11.29
C GLN A 215 13.41 10.92 10.94
N ALA A 216 12.62 10.25 10.11
CA ALA A 216 12.90 8.91 9.62
C ALA A 216 13.83 8.90 8.40
N ASP A 217 14.24 10.06 7.90
CA ASP A 217 14.95 10.22 6.62
C ASP A 217 14.27 9.45 5.47
N PHE A 218 12.93 9.45 5.45
CA PHE A 218 12.13 8.54 4.62
C PHE A 218 12.55 8.51 3.15
N TRP A 219 12.87 9.67 2.57
CA TRP A 219 13.29 9.80 1.19
C TRP A 219 14.62 9.10 0.88
N GLN A 220 15.51 8.99 1.87
CA GLN A 220 16.82 8.34 1.77
C GLN A 220 16.80 6.86 2.15
N LEU A 221 15.72 6.37 2.76
CA LEU A 221 15.60 4.96 3.11
C LEU A 221 15.65 4.06 1.86
N PRO A 222 16.27 2.87 1.93
CA PRO A 222 16.13 1.89 0.85
C PRO A 222 14.68 1.44 0.74
N SER A 223 14.21 1.23 -0.49
CA SER A 223 12.81 0.88 -0.76
C SER A 223 12.38 -0.42 -0.11
N CYS A 224 13.31 -1.35 0.09
CA CYS A 224 13.04 -2.51 0.93
C CYS A 224 14.30 -2.97 1.66
N LYS A 225 14.10 -3.78 2.69
CA LYS A 225 15.14 -4.54 3.38
C LYS A 225 14.59 -5.96 3.59
N PRO A 226 15.15 -6.99 2.94
CA PRO A 226 14.71 -8.35 3.17
C PRO A 226 14.95 -8.74 4.64
N THR A 227 14.09 -9.58 5.18
CA THR A 227 14.22 -10.14 6.52
C THR A 227 13.76 -11.59 6.52
N PHE A 228 14.22 -12.37 7.49
CA PHE A 228 13.95 -13.81 7.60
C PHE A 228 12.94 -14.16 8.70
N LEU A 229 12.15 -13.17 9.14
CA LEU A 229 11.09 -13.42 10.11
C LEU A 229 9.95 -14.19 9.45
N LEU A 230 9.47 -15.24 10.13
CA LEU A 230 8.36 -16.07 9.65
C LEU A 230 6.99 -15.42 9.91
N ASP A 231 6.91 -14.57 10.93
CA ASP A 231 5.69 -13.91 11.38
C ASP A 231 5.85 -12.40 11.54
N GLY A 232 4.72 -11.74 11.82
CA GLY A 232 4.64 -10.31 12.08
C GLY A 232 3.81 -9.58 11.02
N ALA A 233 4.30 -8.45 10.52
CA ALA A 233 3.51 -7.62 9.61
C ALA A 233 4.36 -6.85 8.62
N TYR A 234 3.91 -6.80 7.36
CA TYR A 234 4.47 -5.91 6.36
C TYR A 234 3.91 -4.51 6.51
N TYR A 235 4.81 -3.54 6.50
CA TYR A 235 4.54 -2.12 6.54
C TYR A 235 5.03 -1.52 5.23
N THR A 236 4.12 -1.09 4.37
CA THR A 236 4.45 -0.45 3.10
C THR A 236 3.91 0.97 3.10
N LEU A 237 4.81 1.95 3.07
CA LEU A 237 4.46 3.36 3.01
C LEU A 237 4.92 3.96 1.68
N GLU A 238 3.98 4.56 0.97
CA GLU A 238 4.19 5.32 -0.25
C GLU A 238 4.03 6.81 0.02
N ALA A 239 4.89 7.62 -0.59
CA ALA A 239 4.75 9.06 -0.69
C ALA A 239 4.68 9.44 -2.17
N HIS A 240 3.63 10.17 -2.52
CA HIS A 240 3.30 10.63 -3.86
C HIS A 240 3.23 12.15 -3.84
N GLU A 241 4.25 12.82 -4.36
CA GLU A 241 4.34 14.28 -4.40
C GLU A 241 4.58 14.76 -5.84
N LEU A 242 4.37 16.05 -6.10
CA LEU A 242 4.44 16.66 -7.45
C LEU A 242 5.68 16.25 -8.25
N GLN A 243 6.83 16.19 -7.58
CA GLN A 243 8.12 15.98 -8.24
C GLN A 243 8.81 14.67 -7.83
N ARG A 244 8.19 13.85 -6.98
CA ARG A 244 8.82 12.63 -6.49
C ARG A 244 7.82 11.59 -6.01
N TYR A 245 8.18 10.33 -6.23
CA TYR A 245 7.51 9.17 -5.68
C TYR A 245 8.52 8.35 -4.88
N LYS A 246 8.10 7.81 -3.74
CA LYS A 246 8.90 6.90 -2.94
C LYS A 246 8.02 5.84 -2.31
N VAL A 247 8.50 4.61 -2.33
CA VAL A 247 7.94 3.52 -1.53
C VAL A 247 9.02 2.94 -0.63
N VAL A 248 8.64 2.65 0.60
CA VAL A 248 9.47 1.94 1.58
C VAL A 248 8.64 0.83 2.20
N MET A 249 9.18 -0.38 2.17
CA MET A 249 8.59 -1.58 2.76
C MET A 249 9.52 -2.16 3.82
N ARG A 250 8.96 -2.52 4.96
CA ARG A 250 9.65 -3.23 6.05
C ARG A 250 8.74 -4.32 6.59
N HIS A 251 9.32 -5.45 6.95
CA HIS A 251 8.62 -6.49 7.68
C HIS A 251 8.99 -6.40 9.16
N SER A 252 7.99 -6.16 9.99
CA SER A 252 8.09 -6.02 11.45
C SER A 252 9.17 -5.05 11.93
N PRO A 253 9.18 -3.77 11.46
CA PRO A 253 10.19 -2.81 11.90
C PRO A 253 10.06 -2.54 13.41
N SER A 254 11.19 -2.33 14.09
CA SER A 254 11.25 -2.04 15.52
C SER A 254 10.54 -0.73 15.87
N GLU A 255 9.96 -0.63 17.07
CA GLU A 255 9.39 0.63 17.58
C GLU A 255 10.39 1.79 17.65
N LYS A 256 11.69 1.47 17.72
CA LYS A 256 12.79 2.45 17.69
C LYS A 256 13.07 2.97 16.27
N ASP A 257 12.55 2.32 15.23
CA ASP A 257 12.69 2.78 13.84
C ASP A 257 11.80 4.01 13.58
N GLY A 258 12.37 5.05 12.97
CA GLY A 258 11.61 6.24 12.56
C GLY A 258 10.49 5.90 11.58
N PHE A 259 10.75 4.96 10.66
CA PHE A 259 9.76 4.48 9.70
C PHE A 259 8.54 3.86 10.40
N PHE A 260 8.77 3.03 11.42
CA PHE A 260 7.69 2.45 12.21
C PHE A 260 6.84 3.54 12.86
N ARG A 261 7.46 4.56 13.46
CA ARG A 261 6.74 5.67 14.12
C ARG A 261 5.86 6.45 13.14
N CYS A 262 6.31 6.67 11.90
CA CYS A 262 5.49 7.29 10.85
C CYS A 262 4.22 6.47 10.57
N CYS A 263 4.38 5.17 10.32
CA CYS A 263 3.27 4.27 10.02
C CYS A 263 2.31 4.12 11.22
N LYS A 264 2.86 3.97 12.42
CA LYS A 264 2.12 3.85 13.67
C LYS A 264 1.29 5.10 13.94
N PHE A 265 1.84 6.29 13.66
CA PHE A 265 1.10 7.54 13.80
C PHE A 265 -0.15 7.58 12.91
N LEU A 266 -0.06 7.14 11.65
CA LEU A 266 -1.22 7.04 10.77
C LEU A 266 -2.26 6.03 11.29
N LEU A 267 -1.81 4.88 11.79
CA LEU A 267 -2.70 3.89 12.42
C LEU A 267 -3.43 4.46 13.63
N ASP A 268 -2.74 5.21 14.49
CA ASP A 268 -3.31 5.80 15.71
C ASP A 268 -4.36 6.87 15.42
N LEU A 269 -4.22 7.58 14.30
CA LEU A 269 -5.21 8.52 13.78
C LEU A 269 -6.39 7.82 13.10
N SER A 270 -6.24 6.55 12.73
CA SER A 270 -7.26 5.78 12.04
C SER A 270 -8.26 5.16 13.02
N PRO A 271 -9.51 4.89 12.58
CA PRO A 271 -10.45 4.06 13.32
C PRO A 271 -10.07 2.58 13.33
N ALA A 272 -9.08 2.16 12.54
CA ALA A 272 -8.51 0.81 12.55
C ALA A 272 -7.45 0.73 13.66
N LYS A 273 -7.88 0.88 14.91
CA LYS A 273 -6.99 0.65 16.06
C LYS A 273 -6.63 -0.84 16.14
N PRO A 274 -5.36 -1.19 16.37
CA PRO A 274 -4.95 -2.57 16.62
C PRO A 274 -5.56 -3.13 17.93
#